data_AF-A0A7C6F1Y2-F1
#
_entry.id   AF-A0A7C6F1Y2-F1
#
_cell.length_a   1.000
_cell.length_b   1.000
_cell.length_c   1.000
_cell.angle_alpha   90.00
_cell.angle_beta   90.00
_cell.angle_gamma   90.00
#
_symmetry.space_group_name_H-M   'P 1'
#
loop_
_entity.id
_entity.type
_entity.pdbx_description
1 polymer ?
#
loop_
_entity_poly.entity_id
_entity_poly.type
_entity_poly.pdbx_seq_one_letter_code
_entity_poly.pdbx_strand_id
1 'polypeptide(L)'
;MSAQVSCVGLFLEPLDTLFFRDGRPMFIGGRGYTMLPTPQTLSGAVRHALLHQVGYDFAWARERHQRFIQQAVPPEDIRTNRQAWEDTLKRLWEEALKAGGAPDWIFSVSVRGPWFARVHERIKGNAPQTAADVDVLVPVPALLYGEKKKSLQQGEKLRLARPLPREVSVPGWRPHAEGMRPVWVISREDLEPVSGFVTLEGLGKLLRGGIPGR
;
A
#
# COMPACT_ATOMS: atom_id res chain seq x y z
N MET A 1 25.74 9.58 -16.51
CA MET A 1 25.77 9.74 -15.04
C MET A 1 24.54 9.06 -14.48
N SER A 2 24.65 8.01 -13.67
CA SER A 2 23.49 7.39 -13.02
C SER A 2 22.91 8.36 -12.00
N ALA A 3 21.64 8.71 -12.10
CA ALA A 3 20.98 9.52 -11.09
C ALA A 3 21.07 8.80 -9.73
N GLN A 4 21.67 9.44 -8.73
CA GLN A 4 21.75 8.88 -7.39
C GLN A 4 20.35 8.91 -6.76
N VAL A 5 19.74 7.73 -6.62
CA VAL A 5 18.44 7.60 -5.96
C VAL A 5 18.67 7.78 -4.46
N SER A 6 18.13 8.86 -3.91
CA SER A 6 18.12 9.10 -2.47
C SER A 6 16.81 8.57 -1.90
N CYS A 7 16.88 7.68 -0.92
CA CYS A 7 15.70 7.16 -0.22
C CYS A 7 15.55 7.89 1.12
N VAL A 8 14.36 8.43 1.38
CA VAL A 8 14.02 9.09 2.64
C VAL A 8 12.84 8.37 3.27
N GLY A 9 12.97 8.01 4.55
CA GLY A 9 11.86 7.52 5.36
C GLY A 9 11.09 8.68 5.97
N LEU A 10 9.76 8.65 5.90
CA LEU A 10 8.89 9.61 6.55
C LEU A 10 8.03 8.88 7.58
N PHE A 11 8.11 9.32 8.83
CA PHE A 11 7.22 8.87 9.90
C PHE A 11 6.08 9.87 10.04
N LEU A 12 4.84 9.39 9.97
CA LEU A 12 3.64 10.20 10.16
C LEU A 12 3.04 9.87 11.52
N GLU A 13 3.19 10.81 12.46
CA GLU A 13 2.56 10.74 13.76
C GLU A 13 1.26 11.56 13.72
N PRO A 14 0.08 10.91 13.73
CA PRO A 14 -1.18 11.63 13.72
C PRO A 14 -1.38 12.35 15.07
N LEU A 15 -1.62 13.66 15.02
CA LEU A 15 -1.90 14.45 16.24
C LEU A 15 -3.25 14.11 16.88
N ASP A 16 -4.19 13.59 16.08
CA ASP A 16 -5.53 13.16 16.49
C ASP A 16 -6.03 12.09 15.48
N THR A 17 -7.32 11.80 15.49
CA THR A 17 -7.98 10.82 14.65
C THR A 17 -7.92 11.23 13.19
N LEU A 18 -7.37 10.35 12.34
CA LEU A 18 -7.41 10.49 10.89
C LEU A 18 -8.63 9.78 10.32
N PHE A 19 -9.15 10.33 9.22
CA PHE A 19 -10.27 9.75 8.49
C PHE A 19 -9.89 9.52 7.02
N PHE A 20 -9.91 8.26 6.59
CA PHE A 20 -9.65 7.85 5.20
C PHE A 20 -10.89 7.20 4.60
N ARG A 21 -11.52 7.87 3.63
CA ARG A 21 -12.81 7.45 3.06
C ARG A 21 -12.68 6.19 2.17
N ASP A 22 -13.70 5.33 2.21
CA ASP A 22 -13.84 4.11 1.39
C ASP A 22 -14.33 4.33 -0.06
N GLY A 23 -14.29 5.57 -0.55
CA GLY A 23 -14.75 5.97 -1.89
C GLY A 23 -16.25 6.18 -2.04
N ARG A 24 -17.08 5.71 -1.09
CA ARG A 24 -18.55 5.88 -1.16
C ARG A 24 -18.95 7.34 -0.89
N PRO A 25 -20.00 7.86 -1.55
CA PRO A 25 -20.50 9.21 -1.31
C PRO A 25 -20.76 9.44 0.19
N MET A 26 -20.34 10.60 0.71
CA MET A 26 -20.63 11.02 2.07
C MET A 26 -21.71 12.08 2.04
N PHE A 27 -22.69 11.92 2.91
CA PHE A 27 -23.79 12.86 3.09
C PHE A 27 -23.88 13.29 4.54
N ILE A 28 -24.43 14.48 4.77
CA ILE A 28 -24.71 14.97 6.12
C ILE A 28 -25.65 13.96 6.80
N GLY A 29 -25.29 13.53 8.02
CA GLY A 29 -26.03 12.51 8.78
C GLY A 29 -25.74 11.05 8.39
N GLY A 30 -24.91 10.79 7.38
CA GLY A 30 -24.47 9.44 7.02
C GLY A 30 -23.40 8.91 7.99
N ARG A 31 -23.33 7.58 8.15
CA ARG A 31 -22.19 6.95 8.85
C ARG A 31 -20.96 6.97 7.94
N GLY A 32 -19.88 7.58 8.41
CA GLY A 32 -18.57 7.47 7.79
C GLY A 32 -17.84 6.23 8.29
N TYR A 33 -17.25 5.45 7.38
CA TYR A 33 -16.29 4.40 7.72
C TYR A 33 -14.91 4.89 7.33
N THR A 34 -13.95 4.75 8.24
CA THR A 34 -12.54 4.98 7.92
C THR A 34 -11.88 3.68 7.50
N MET A 35 -11.04 3.76 6.49
CA MET A 35 -10.17 2.69 6.01
C MET A 35 -8.73 3.02 6.36
N LEU A 36 -7.80 2.19 5.91
CA LEU A 36 -6.39 2.55 5.87
C LEU A 36 -6.14 3.54 4.73
N PRO A 37 -5.17 4.46 4.87
CA PRO A 37 -4.80 5.32 3.77
C PRO A 37 -4.36 4.48 2.58
N THR A 38 -4.82 4.83 1.38
CA THR A 38 -4.25 4.20 0.19
C THR A 38 -2.87 4.80 -0.08
N PRO A 39 -2.00 4.07 -0.81
CA PRO A 39 -0.75 4.65 -1.31
C PRO A 39 -0.92 5.97 -2.04
N GLN A 40 -1.99 6.11 -2.81
CA GLN A 40 -2.26 7.36 -3.53
C GLN A 40 -2.54 8.53 -2.59
N THR A 41 -3.27 8.32 -1.49
CA THR A 41 -3.60 9.39 -0.53
C THR A 41 -2.35 10.00 0.08
N LEU A 42 -1.43 9.18 0.61
CA LEU A 42 -0.18 9.70 1.19
C LEU A 42 0.76 10.27 0.13
N SER A 43 0.85 9.63 -1.04
CA SER A 43 1.63 10.18 -2.15
C SER A 43 1.16 11.58 -2.53
N GLY A 44 -0.16 11.79 -2.56
CA GLY A 44 -0.78 13.10 -2.80
C GLY A 44 -0.43 14.11 -1.70
N ALA A 45 -0.52 13.72 -0.43
CA ALA A 45 -0.18 14.59 0.70
C ALA A 45 1.30 15.02 0.69
N VAL A 46 2.23 14.08 0.45
CA VAL A 46 3.67 14.37 0.37
C VAL A 46 3.96 15.29 -0.82
N ARG A 47 3.42 15.01 -2.00
CA ARG A 47 3.60 15.87 -3.18
C ARG A 47 3.03 17.26 -2.97
N HIS A 48 1.85 17.36 -2.35
CA HIS A 48 1.24 18.64 -2.00
C HIS A 48 2.15 19.45 -1.06
N ALA A 49 2.68 18.82 -0.01
CA ALA A 49 3.61 19.49 0.91
C ALA A 49 4.90 19.96 0.22
N LEU A 50 5.48 19.13 -0.65
CA LEU A 50 6.69 19.49 -1.41
C LEU A 50 6.43 20.64 -2.40
N LEU A 51 5.31 20.60 -3.13
CA LEU A 51 4.89 21.68 -4.02
C LEU A 51 4.66 22.99 -3.25
N HIS A 52 4.02 22.92 -2.09
CA HIS A 52 3.84 24.09 -1.23
C HIS A 52 5.19 24.68 -0.76
N GLN A 53 6.15 23.82 -0.38
CA GLN A 53 7.49 24.26 0.06
C GLN A 53 8.28 24.99 -1.05
N VAL A 54 8.06 24.65 -2.32
CA VAL A 54 8.68 25.36 -3.45
C VAL A 54 7.88 26.57 -3.93
N GLY A 55 6.84 26.98 -3.19
CA GLY A 55 6.02 28.14 -3.53
C GLY A 55 5.08 27.93 -4.72
N TYR A 56 4.65 26.69 -4.96
CA TYR A 56 3.76 26.37 -6.07
C TYR A 56 2.37 27.03 -5.91
N ASP A 57 1.88 27.68 -6.97
CA ASP A 57 0.56 28.33 -6.98
C ASP A 57 -0.56 27.33 -7.33
N PHE A 58 -1.18 26.78 -6.28
CA PHE A 58 -2.30 25.85 -6.43
C PHE A 58 -3.58 26.50 -6.97
N ALA A 59 -3.80 27.79 -6.76
CA ALA A 59 -4.99 28.48 -7.23
C ALA A 59 -4.95 28.60 -8.77
N TRP A 60 -3.80 29.05 -9.28
CA TRP A 60 -3.53 29.08 -10.72
C TRP A 60 -3.63 27.68 -11.35
N ALA A 61 -3.04 26.67 -10.72
CA ALA A 61 -3.04 25.29 -11.22
C ALA A 61 -4.47 24.72 -11.34
N ARG A 62 -5.31 24.97 -10.33
CA ARG A 62 -6.71 24.54 -10.32
C ARG A 62 -7.51 25.20 -11.44
N GLU A 63 -7.37 26.51 -11.62
CA GLU A 63 -8.06 27.24 -12.67
C GLU A 63 -7.66 26.71 -14.05
N ARG A 64 -6.36 26.52 -14.27
CA ARG A 64 -5.83 25.96 -15.52
C ARG A 64 -6.38 24.55 -15.79
N HIS A 65 -6.34 23.67 -14.78
CA HIS A 65 -6.86 22.30 -14.89
C HIS A 65 -8.36 22.25 -15.18
N GLN A 66 -9.16 23.10 -14.54
CA GLN A 66 -10.60 23.20 -14.83
C GLN A 66 -10.86 23.62 -16.28
N ARG A 67 -10.15 24.64 -16.78
CA ARG A 67 -10.24 25.04 -18.19
C ARG A 67 -9.85 23.90 -19.13
N PHE A 68 -8.81 23.14 -18.79
CA PHE A 68 -8.40 21.97 -19.58
C PHE A 68 -9.48 20.88 -19.60
N ILE A 69 -10.05 20.51 -18.46
CA ILE A 69 -11.13 19.51 -18.40
C ILE A 69 -12.34 19.97 -19.24
N GLN A 70 -12.67 21.27 -19.20
CA GLN A 70 -13.78 21.82 -20.00
C GLN A 70 -13.51 21.80 -21.50
N GLN A 71 -12.25 21.92 -21.92
CA GLN A 71 -11.84 21.92 -23.32
C GLN A 71 -11.49 20.54 -23.87
N ALA A 72 -11.17 19.59 -22.99
CA ALA A 72 -10.79 18.25 -23.38
C ALA A 72 -12.03 17.47 -23.80
N VAL A 73 -12.13 17.15 -25.09
CA VAL A 73 -13.19 16.29 -25.62
C VAL A 73 -12.82 14.85 -25.28
N PRO A 74 -13.58 14.15 -24.41
CA PRO A 74 -13.33 12.74 -24.17
C PRO A 74 -13.55 11.96 -25.48
N PRO A 75 -12.79 10.86 -25.71
CA PRO A 75 -13.04 10.00 -26.87
C PRO A 75 -14.49 9.47 -26.84
N GLU A 76 -15.09 9.27 -28.02
CA GLU A 76 -16.49 8.82 -28.17
C GLU A 76 -16.79 7.54 -27.37
N ASP A 77 -15.79 6.68 -27.17
CA ASP A 77 -15.87 5.52 -26.28
C ASP A 77 -14.69 5.45 -25.30
N ILE A 78 -14.94 5.89 -24.07
CA ILE A 78 -13.96 5.78 -22.97
C ILE A 78 -13.70 4.31 -22.58
N ARG A 79 -14.61 3.37 -22.87
CA ARG A 79 -14.44 1.97 -22.45
C ARG A 79 -13.36 1.26 -23.26
N THR A 80 -13.31 1.52 -24.56
CA THR A 80 -12.29 0.95 -25.45
C THR A 80 -10.96 1.68 -25.39
N ASN A 81 -10.95 2.97 -24.99
CA ASN A 81 -9.74 3.79 -25.01
C ASN A 81 -9.33 4.38 -23.65
N ARG A 82 -9.72 3.72 -22.55
CA ARG A 82 -9.50 4.19 -21.19
C ARG A 82 -8.04 4.52 -20.89
N GLN A 83 -7.12 3.65 -21.28
CA GLN A 83 -5.69 3.84 -21.00
C GLN A 83 -5.13 5.07 -21.71
N ALA A 84 -5.42 5.24 -23.01
CA ALA A 84 -4.94 6.41 -23.76
C ALA A 84 -5.51 7.72 -23.20
N TRP A 85 -6.75 7.67 -22.70
CA TRP A 85 -7.36 8.81 -22.02
C TRP A 85 -6.68 9.11 -20.67
N GLU A 86 -6.40 8.09 -19.85
CA GLU A 86 -5.66 8.23 -18.58
C GLU A 86 -4.25 8.80 -18.83
N ASP A 87 -3.56 8.35 -19.88
CA ASP A 87 -2.24 8.85 -20.28
C ASP A 87 -2.30 10.31 -20.75
N THR A 88 -3.35 10.67 -21.50
CA THR A 88 -3.59 12.06 -21.94
C THR A 88 -3.83 12.99 -20.75
N LEU A 89 -4.69 12.59 -19.82
CA LEU A 89 -4.94 13.35 -18.60
C LEU A 89 -3.67 13.51 -17.76
N LYS A 90 -2.87 12.45 -17.64
CA LYS A 90 -1.59 12.51 -16.95
C LYS A 90 -0.63 13.52 -17.58
N ARG A 91 -0.46 13.50 -18.90
CA ARG A 91 0.40 14.45 -19.62
C ARG A 91 -0.07 15.89 -19.42
N LEU A 92 -1.37 16.16 -19.61
CA LEU A 92 -1.94 17.50 -19.43
C LEU A 92 -1.77 18.01 -18.00
N TRP A 93 -1.91 17.12 -17.02
CA TRP A 93 -1.66 17.44 -15.62
C TRP A 93 -0.20 17.79 -15.36
N GLU A 94 0.75 17.03 -15.91
CA GLU A 94 2.18 17.34 -15.82
C GLU A 94 2.54 18.68 -16.47
N GLU A 95 2.00 18.97 -17.65
CA GLU A 95 2.18 20.26 -18.35
C GLU A 95 1.62 21.43 -17.54
N ALA A 96 0.42 21.27 -16.97
CA ALA A 96 -0.17 22.28 -16.09
C ALA A 96 0.69 22.49 -14.84
N LEU A 97 1.16 21.41 -14.21
CA LEU A 97 2.06 21.50 -13.06
C LEU A 97 3.35 22.27 -13.40
N LYS A 98 4.01 21.93 -14.51
CA LYS A 98 5.24 22.63 -14.95
C LYS A 98 5.01 24.11 -15.24
N ALA A 99 3.93 24.43 -15.95
CA ALA A 99 3.58 25.81 -16.27
C ALA A 99 3.25 26.66 -15.02
N GLY A 100 2.83 26.02 -13.93
CA GLY A 100 2.64 26.67 -12.62
C GLY A 100 3.91 26.80 -11.78
N GLY A 101 5.08 26.44 -12.33
CA GLY A 101 6.36 26.51 -11.64
C GLY A 101 6.75 25.27 -10.85
N ALA A 102 6.08 24.12 -11.07
CA ALA A 102 6.52 22.88 -10.42
C ALA A 102 7.88 22.44 -10.97
N PRO A 103 8.88 22.16 -10.11
CA PRO A 103 10.21 21.77 -10.56
C PRO A 103 10.21 20.33 -11.10
N ASP A 104 11.01 20.04 -12.14
CA ASP A 104 11.00 18.74 -12.82
C ASP A 104 11.26 17.53 -11.90
N TRP A 105 12.04 17.72 -10.83
CA TRP A 105 12.35 16.63 -9.89
C TRP A 105 11.12 16.12 -9.14
N ILE A 106 10.04 16.91 -9.01
CA ILE A 106 8.82 16.50 -8.29
C ILE A 106 8.14 15.30 -8.95
N PHE A 107 8.24 15.20 -10.29
CA PHE A 107 7.68 14.10 -11.08
C PHE A 107 8.50 12.81 -10.94
N SER A 108 9.74 12.92 -10.49
CA SER A 108 10.60 11.79 -10.17
C SER A 108 10.37 11.26 -8.75
N VAL A 109 9.58 11.95 -7.92
CA VAL A 109 9.26 11.49 -6.56
C VAL A 109 8.32 10.30 -6.62
N SER A 110 8.86 9.15 -6.23
CA SER A 110 8.12 7.92 -5.98
C SER A 110 7.90 7.76 -4.48
N VAL A 111 6.64 7.65 -4.07
CA VAL A 111 6.27 7.31 -2.70
C VAL A 111 5.84 5.86 -2.68
N ARG A 112 6.42 5.10 -1.76
CA ARG A 112 6.03 3.73 -1.46
C ARG A 112 5.42 3.73 -0.06
N GLY A 113 4.40 2.89 0.17
CA GLY A 113 3.60 2.91 1.40
C GLY A 113 2.23 3.57 1.19
N PRO A 114 1.42 3.81 2.25
CA PRO A 114 1.75 3.64 3.66
C PRO A 114 2.12 2.22 4.01
N TRP A 115 3.02 2.09 4.96
CA TRP A 115 3.17 0.86 5.71
C TRP A 115 2.90 1.17 7.17
N PHE A 116 2.35 0.19 7.87
CA PHE A 116 2.40 0.24 9.30
C PHE A 116 3.84 0.07 9.75
N ALA A 117 4.15 0.67 10.88
CA ALA A 117 5.43 0.52 11.50
C ALA A 117 5.27 0.40 13.00
N ARG A 118 6.06 -0.47 13.61
CA ARG A 118 6.27 -0.47 15.05
C ARG A 118 7.57 0.25 15.32
N VAL A 119 7.47 1.31 16.11
CA VAL A 119 8.62 2.05 16.63
C VAL A 119 9.09 1.35 17.90
N HIS A 120 10.37 1.00 17.96
CA HIS A 120 10.99 0.52 19.19
C HIS A 120 11.15 1.68 20.18
N GLU A 121 11.05 1.39 21.48
CA GLU A 121 11.03 2.41 22.53
C GLU A 121 12.22 3.38 22.39
N ARG A 122 11.92 4.68 22.48
CA ARG A 122 12.91 5.74 22.34
C ARG A 122 13.92 5.61 23.47
N ILE A 123 15.21 5.43 23.17
CA ILE A 123 16.25 5.71 24.16
C ILE A 123 16.08 7.18 24.55
N LYS A 124 15.82 7.45 25.84
CA LYS A 124 15.56 8.80 26.36
C LYS A 124 16.54 9.82 25.77
N GLY A 125 16.03 10.74 24.96
CA GLY A 125 16.81 11.78 24.28
C GLY A 125 16.18 12.18 22.95
N ASN A 126 16.36 13.43 22.52
CA ASN A 126 15.87 13.94 21.22
C ASN A 126 16.65 13.38 20.01
N ALA A 127 17.21 12.17 20.11
CA ALA A 127 17.92 11.56 19.00
C ALA A 127 16.96 11.31 17.82
N PRO A 128 17.37 11.63 16.58
CA PRO A 128 16.60 11.29 15.40
C PRO A 128 16.51 9.77 15.26
N GLN A 129 15.32 9.30 14.93
CA GLN A 129 15.05 7.88 14.79
C GLN A 129 15.78 7.32 13.57
N THR A 130 16.46 6.19 13.72
CA THR A 130 17.16 5.54 12.62
C THR A 130 16.28 4.45 12.00
N ALA A 131 16.63 3.99 10.80
CA ALA A 131 15.95 2.88 10.16
C ALA A 131 16.01 1.57 10.98
N ALA A 132 16.98 1.45 11.91
CA ALA A 132 17.10 0.29 12.79
C ALA A 132 16.06 0.30 13.94
N ASP A 133 15.48 1.46 14.25
CA ASP A 133 14.53 1.65 15.35
C ASP A 133 13.07 1.44 14.93
N VAL A 134 12.85 1.02 13.68
CA VAL A 134 11.53 0.94 13.07
C VAL A 134 11.34 -0.41 12.37
N ASP A 135 10.40 -1.20 12.87
CA ASP A 135 9.93 -2.39 12.17
C ASP A 135 8.82 -2.00 11.20
N VAL A 136 9.07 -2.11 9.90
CA VAL A 136 8.00 -2.04 8.90
C VAL A 136 7.14 -3.30 8.98
N LEU A 137 5.85 -3.09 9.13
CA LEU A 137 4.83 -4.11 9.29
C LEU A 137 4.00 -4.25 8.02
N VAL A 138 3.84 -5.49 7.57
CA VAL A 138 2.97 -5.87 6.45
C VAL A 138 1.88 -6.83 6.94
N PRO A 139 0.67 -6.80 6.38
CA PRO A 139 -0.35 -7.78 6.74
C PRO A 139 0.17 -9.21 6.62
N VAL A 140 -0.19 -10.07 7.56
CA VAL A 140 0.16 -11.49 7.51
C VAL A 140 -0.33 -12.07 6.18
N PRO A 141 0.53 -12.72 5.37
CA PRO A 141 0.09 -13.36 4.15
C PRO A 141 -0.93 -14.46 4.42
N ALA A 142 -1.94 -14.60 3.54
CA ALA A 142 -3.00 -15.60 3.63
C ALA A 142 -2.52 -17.07 3.55
N LEU A 143 -1.20 -17.28 3.47
CA LEU A 143 -0.55 -18.58 3.50
C LEU A 143 -0.24 -19.06 4.92
N LEU A 144 -0.37 -18.20 5.94
CA LEU A 144 0.00 -18.53 7.30
C LEU A 144 -1.23 -18.92 8.13
N TYR A 145 -1.15 -20.08 8.76
CA TYR A 145 -2.23 -20.65 9.58
C TYR A 145 -1.74 -20.95 10.99
N GLY A 146 -2.61 -20.75 11.96
CA GLY A 146 -2.41 -21.12 13.36
C GLY A 146 -3.36 -22.26 13.73
N GLU A 147 -3.01 -23.02 14.76
CA GLU A 147 -3.94 -24.00 15.35
C GLU A 147 -5.08 -23.25 16.05
N LYS A 148 -6.33 -23.65 15.76
CA LYS A 148 -7.53 -23.02 16.32
C LYS A 148 -7.57 -23.27 17.82
N LYS A 149 -7.31 -22.24 18.61
CA LYS A 149 -7.25 -22.37 20.08
C LYS A 149 -8.62 -22.62 20.67
N LYS A 150 -8.73 -23.62 21.57
CA LYS A 150 -9.83 -23.70 22.55
C LYS A 150 -9.53 -22.92 23.85
N SER A 151 -8.27 -22.55 24.11
CA SER A 151 -7.89 -21.68 25.24
C SER A 151 -6.60 -20.88 24.94
N LEU A 152 -6.51 -19.67 25.51
CA LEU A 152 -5.55 -18.60 25.22
C LEU A 152 -4.10 -18.84 25.71
N GLN A 153 -3.61 -20.08 25.87
CA GLN A 153 -2.23 -20.29 26.34
C GLN A 153 -1.18 -20.29 25.22
N GLN A 154 0.03 -19.86 25.59
CA GLN A 154 1.15 -19.50 24.73
C GLN A 154 1.66 -20.64 23.84
N GLY A 155 2.18 -20.29 22.66
CA GLY A 155 2.89 -21.19 21.75
C GLY A 155 2.09 -21.65 20.53
N GLU A 156 1.39 -20.76 19.82
CA GLU A 156 0.71 -21.14 18.57
C GLU A 156 1.71 -21.71 17.58
N LYS A 157 1.50 -22.98 17.23
CA LYS A 157 2.27 -23.64 16.19
C LYS A 157 1.79 -23.13 14.84
N LEU A 158 2.50 -22.15 14.32
CA LEU A 158 2.27 -21.61 13.00
C LEU A 158 2.62 -22.64 11.93
N ARG A 159 1.85 -22.66 10.85
CA ARG A 159 2.05 -23.52 9.69
C ARG A 159 1.93 -22.70 8.42
N LEU A 160 2.80 -22.99 7.46
CA LEU A 160 2.80 -22.35 6.16
C LEU A 160 2.09 -23.27 5.15
N ALA A 161 1.05 -22.75 4.51
CA ALA A 161 0.41 -23.39 3.39
C ALA A 161 1.37 -23.42 2.20
N ARG A 162 1.48 -24.59 1.56
CA ARG A 162 2.35 -24.80 0.41
C ARG A 162 1.57 -25.35 -0.76
N PRO A 163 2.00 -25.12 -2.01
CA PRO A 163 1.46 -25.84 -3.15
C PRO A 163 1.53 -27.35 -2.89
N LEU A 164 0.46 -28.08 -3.17
CA LEU A 164 0.46 -29.53 -3.01
C LEU A 164 1.53 -30.20 -3.92
N PRO A 165 2.13 -31.35 -3.52
CA PRO A 165 3.01 -32.15 -4.38
C PRO A 165 2.30 -32.60 -5.65
N ARG A 166 2.99 -32.73 -6.81
CA ARG A 166 2.37 -33.03 -8.13
C ARG A 166 1.59 -34.34 -8.16
N GLU A 167 1.91 -35.22 -7.25
CA GLU A 167 1.34 -36.54 -7.07
C GLU A 167 -0.02 -36.49 -6.36
N VAL A 168 -0.36 -35.36 -5.72
CA VAL A 168 -1.61 -35.17 -4.97
C VAL A 168 -2.60 -34.33 -5.78
N SER A 169 -3.73 -34.93 -6.13
CA SER A 169 -4.87 -34.23 -6.74
C SER A 169 -5.95 -33.94 -5.70
N VAL A 170 -6.62 -32.80 -5.83
CA VAL A 170 -7.77 -32.43 -5.00
C VAL A 170 -9.03 -32.69 -5.82
N PRO A 171 -9.93 -33.59 -5.39
CA PRO A 171 -11.17 -33.86 -6.12
C PRO A 171 -11.97 -32.57 -6.36
N GLY A 172 -12.42 -32.38 -7.61
CA GLY A 172 -13.21 -31.22 -8.00
C GLY A 172 -12.43 -29.91 -8.18
N TRP A 173 -11.12 -29.88 -7.88
CA TRP A 173 -10.32 -28.67 -8.10
C TRP A 173 -10.05 -28.45 -9.59
N ARG A 174 -10.39 -27.26 -10.09
CA ARG A 174 -10.14 -26.84 -11.48
C ARG A 174 -9.21 -25.62 -11.49
N PRO A 175 -7.95 -25.74 -11.96
CA PRO A 175 -7.06 -24.60 -12.04
C PRO A 175 -7.60 -23.50 -12.96
N HIS A 176 -7.34 -22.24 -12.61
CA HIS A 176 -7.58 -21.12 -13.54
C HIS A 176 -6.58 -21.11 -14.70
N ALA A 177 -5.37 -21.64 -14.51
CA ALA A 177 -4.34 -21.75 -15.54
C ALA A 177 -3.53 -23.04 -15.38
N GLU A 178 -3.00 -23.56 -16.48
CA GLU A 178 -2.16 -24.75 -16.48
C GLU A 178 -0.98 -24.61 -15.53
N GLY A 179 -0.65 -25.69 -14.80
CA GLY A 179 0.46 -25.71 -13.86
C GLY A 179 0.20 -25.01 -12.51
N MET A 180 -0.92 -24.28 -12.34
CA MET A 180 -1.34 -23.84 -11.00
C MET A 180 -1.58 -25.05 -10.12
N ARG A 181 -1.40 -24.89 -8.80
CA ARG A 181 -1.66 -25.91 -7.79
C ARG A 181 -2.39 -25.28 -6.60
N PRO A 182 -3.30 -25.99 -5.94
CA PRO A 182 -3.92 -25.47 -4.73
C PRO A 182 -2.84 -25.35 -3.65
N VAL A 183 -2.91 -24.25 -2.90
CA VAL A 183 -2.08 -24.03 -1.71
C VAL A 183 -2.85 -24.59 -0.51
N TRP A 184 -2.20 -25.48 0.25
CA TRP A 184 -2.84 -26.20 1.34
C TRP A 184 -1.90 -26.38 2.53
N VAL A 185 -2.46 -26.47 3.74
CA VAL A 185 -1.72 -26.93 4.91
C VAL A 185 -2.11 -28.37 5.19
N ILE A 186 -1.15 -29.29 5.11
CA ILE A 186 -1.38 -30.69 5.48
C ILE A 186 -1.27 -30.76 7.01
N SER A 187 -2.40 -30.91 7.69
CA SER A 187 -2.50 -30.99 9.15
C SER A 187 -3.66 -31.90 9.55
N ARG A 188 -3.53 -32.56 10.71
CA ARG A 188 -4.64 -33.26 11.38
C ARG A 188 -5.38 -32.35 12.38
N GLU A 189 -4.78 -31.21 12.71
CA GLU A 189 -5.35 -30.22 13.62
C GLU A 189 -6.27 -29.26 12.87
N ASP A 190 -7.27 -28.73 13.58
CA ASP A 190 -8.09 -27.63 13.10
C ASP A 190 -7.24 -26.35 13.03
N LEU A 191 -7.17 -25.75 11.85
CA LEU A 191 -6.39 -24.55 11.59
C LEU A 191 -7.28 -23.37 11.21
N GLU A 192 -6.82 -22.16 11.53
CA GLU A 192 -7.44 -20.91 11.08
C GLU A 192 -6.39 -19.95 10.49
N PRO A 193 -6.76 -19.09 9.52
CA PRO A 193 -5.85 -18.08 8.99
C PRO A 193 -5.36 -17.16 10.10
N VAL A 194 -4.05 -16.91 10.13
CA VAL A 194 -3.48 -15.94 11.07
C VAL A 194 -3.77 -14.52 10.60
N SER A 195 -4.27 -13.68 11.50
CA SER A 195 -4.46 -12.25 11.28
C SER A 195 -3.35 -11.42 11.92
N GLY A 196 -3.31 -10.12 11.61
CA GLY A 196 -2.32 -9.19 12.15
C GLY A 196 -1.22 -8.86 11.14
N PHE A 197 0.01 -8.63 11.64
CA PHE A 197 1.13 -8.15 10.85
C PHE A 197 2.40 -8.97 11.07
N VAL A 198 3.29 -8.98 10.07
CA VAL A 198 4.67 -9.49 10.17
C VAL A 198 5.66 -8.37 9.84
N THR A 199 6.85 -8.43 10.41
CA THR A 199 7.95 -7.54 10.03
C THR A 199 8.49 -7.89 8.65
N LEU A 200 9.29 -7.00 8.03
CA LEU A 200 10.00 -7.32 6.78
C LEU A 200 10.94 -8.52 6.92
N GLU A 201 11.58 -8.69 8.07
CA GLU A 201 12.40 -9.88 8.35
C GLU A 201 11.53 -11.14 8.35
N GLY A 202 10.36 -11.08 9.02
CA GLY A 202 9.37 -12.16 9.04
C GLY A 202 8.85 -12.49 7.64
N LEU A 203 8.52 -11.48 6.83
CA LEU A 203 8.15 -11.67 5.42
C LEU A 203 9.30 -12.34 4.63
N GLY A 204 10.54 -11.90 4.84
CA GLY A 204 11.71 -12.52 4.22
C GLY A 204 11.85 -14.00 4.58
N LYS A 205 11.58 -14.38 5.84
CA LYS A 205 11.54 -15.78 6.28
C LYS A 205 10.43 -16.56 5.56
N LEU A 206 9.22 -16.00 5.47
CA LEU A 206 8.09 -16.59 4.74
C LEU A 206 8.40 -16.85 3.26
N LEU A 207 8.98 -15.86 2.57
CA LEU A 207 9.34 -15.97 1.15
C LEU A 207 10.40 -17.05 0.89
N ARG A 208 11.24 -17.36 1.88
CA ARG A 208 12.18 -18.48 1.85
C ARG A 208 11.56 -19.81 2.31
N GLY A 209 10.24 -19.86 2.53
CA GLY A 209 9.50 -21.03 2.98
C GLY A 209 9.59 -21.32 4.48
N GLY A 210 10.19 -20.42 5.27
CA GLY A 210 10.27 -20.50 6.72
C GLY A 210 9.01 -19.97 7.42
N ILE A 211 8.93 -20.18 8.73
CA ILE A 211 7.87 -19.63 9.58
C ILE A 211 8.42 -18.37 10.27
N PRO A 212 7.72 -17.23 10.21
CA PRO A 212 8.15 -16.01 10.85
C PRO A 212 8.05 -16.14 12.37
N GLY A 213 8.96 -15.48 13.10
CA GLY A 213 8.73 -15.23 14.52
C GLY A 213 7.55 -14.28 14.72
N ARG A 214 6.92 -14.32 15.90
CA ARG A 214 6.00 -13.27 16.33
C ARG A 214 6.76 -12.05 16.83
#